data_AF-A0A945PQY5-F1
#
_entry.id   AF-A0A945PQY5-F1
#
_cell.length_a   1.000
_cell.length_b   1.000
_cell.length_c   1.000
_cell.angle_alpha   90.00
_cell.angle_beta   90.00
_cell.angle_gamma   90.00
#
_symmetry.space_group_name_H-M   'P 1'
#
loop_
_entity.id
_entity.type
_entity.pdbx_description
1 polymer ?
#
loop_
_entity_poly.entity_id
_entity_poly.type
_entity_poly.pdbx_seq_one_letter_code
_entity_poly.pdbx_strand_id
1 'polypeptide(L)'
;MVMLLEATRSIHGAWRIALLDRGALNYFDLTINGFWRSFMALGIVLPLYLAFLIIGHGKSPGPGLAPGPVPALEWYIVVKMAAFNITWLLFPLIMVPISRLLDLSATYVQYIIVWNWSNVLAMAVVLPAVLLFLSGALSGQMGAMIPMAAQITMFFYGYLVARAGLLCKPVTAVGIVALDFLMTLLFNGLASRLL
;
A
#
# COMPACT_ATOMS: atom_id res chain seq x y z
N MET A 1 -14.16 7.28 20.27
CA MET A 1 -14.36 5.88 20.71
C MET A 1 -14.78 4.96 19.56
N VAL A 2 -15.78 5.31 18.74
CA VAL A 2 -16.22 4.50 17.58
C VAL A 2 -15.12 4.26 16.54
N MET A 3 -14.37 5.30 16.17
CA MET A 3 -13.30 5.20 15.15
C MET A 3 -12.17 4.25 15.56
N LEU A 4 -11.66 4.37 16.79
CA LEU A 4 -10.55 3.53 17.26
C LEU A 4 -10.93 2.05 17.26
N LEU A 5 -12.15 1.73 17.70
CA LEU A 5 -12.67 0.36 17.68
C LEU A 5 -12.78 -0.17 16.24
N GLU A 6 -13.29 0.63 15.31
CA GLU A 6 -13.38 0.27 13.89
C GLU A 6 -12.01 0.04 13.26
N ALA A 7 -11.03 0.92 13.54
CA ALA A 7 -9.66 0.77 13.07
C ALA A 7 -9.03 -0.53 13.62
N THR A 8 -9.13 -0.78 14.93
CA THR A 8 -8.58 -2.00 15.53
C THR A 8 -9.24 -3.26 14.96
N ARG A 9 -10.57 -3.27 14.80
CA ARG A 9 -11.29 -4.41 14.20
C ARG A 9 -10.87 -4.61 12.74
N SER A 10 -10.79 -3.55 11.95
CA SER A 10 -10.44 -3.65 10.53
C SER A 10 -8.99 -4.07 10.32
N ILE A 11 -8.06 -3.59 11.14
CA ILE A 11 -6.66 -4.05 11.15
C ILE A 11 -6.59 -5.54 11.57
N HIS A 12 -7.39 -5.96 12.55
CA HIS A 12 -7.49 -7.38 12.90
C HIS A 12 -8.04 -8.19 11.72
N GLY A 13 -9.10 -7.71 11.03
CA GLY A 13 -9.62 -8.33 9.82
C GLY A 13 -8.56 -8.46 8.73
N ALA A 14 -7.79 -7.40 8.49
CA ALA A 14 -6.67 -7.39 7.54
C ALA A 14 -5.61 -8.45 7.88
N TRP A 15 -5.29 -8.63 9.17
CA TRP A 15 -4.41 -9.70 9.64
C TRP A 15 -5.02 -11.09 9.42
N ARG A 16 -6.32 -11.25 9.69
CA ARG A 16 -7.04 -12.51 9.46
C ARG A 16 -7.08 -12.90 7.98
N ILE A 17 -7.11 -11.94 7.05
CA ILE A 17 -6.92 -12.20 5.61
C ILE A 17 -5.54 -12.80 5.35
N ALA A 18 -4.47 -12.27 5.96
CA ALA A 18 -3.12 -12.83 5.82
C ALA A 18 -3.02 -14.28 6.33
N LEU A 19 -3.84 -14.63 7.31
CA LEU A 19 -3.97 -15.98 7.86
C LEU A 19 -4.95 -16.88 7.09
N LEU A 20 -5.44 -16.45 5.91
CA LEU A 20 -6.40 -17.20 5.07
C LEU A 20 -7.72 -17.52 5.78
N ASP A 21 -8.13 -16.69 6.74
CA ASP A 21 -9.39 -16.89 7.46
C ASP A 21 -10.60 -16.52 6.61
N ARG A 22 -11.52 -17.49 6.43
CA ARG A 22 -12.78 -17.30 5.70
C ARG A 22 -13.71 -16.29 6.37
N GLY A 23 -13.59 -16.09 7.68
CA GLY A 23 -14.39 -15.15 8.47
C GLY A 23 -13.82 -13.73 8.54
N ALA A 24 -12.70 -13.45 7.86
CA ALA A 24 -11.99 -12.18 8.01
C ALA A 24 -12.84 -10.95 7.66
N LEU A 25 -13.78 -11.07 6.71
CA LEU A 25 -14.64 -9.96 6.30
C LEU A 25 -15.63 -9.52 7.41
N ASN A 26 -15.91 -10.36 8.40
CA ASN A 26 -16.82 -10.03 9.52
C ASN A 26 -16.27 -8.94 10.46
N TYR A 27 -15.00 -8.56 10.28
CA TYR A 27 -14.34 -7.54 11.09
C TYR A 27 -14.40 -6.13 10.46
N PHE A 28 -14.89 -6.00 9.23
CA PHE A 28 -14.99 -4.73 8.52
C PHE A 28 -16.43 -4.20 8.54
N ASP A 29 -16.60 -2.89 8.62
CA ASP A 29 -17.89 -2.25 8.32
C ASP A 29 -17.99 -2.09 6.79
N LEU A 30 -18.76 -2.97 6.14
CA LEU A 30 -18.92 -3.02 4.68
C LEU A 30 -20.03 -2.11 4.14
N THR A 31 -20.48 -1.13 4.93
CA THR A 31 -21.49 -0.16 4.48
C THR A 31 -20.86 0.98 3.68
N ILE A 32 -21.71 1.78 3.03
CA ILE A 32 -21.26 3.02 2.36
C ILE A 32 -20.64 4.04 3.33
N ASN A 33 -21.04 4.04 4.60
CA ASN A 33 -20.39 4.89 5.60
C ASN A 33 -19.01 4.31 5.98
N GLY A 34 -18.90 2.98 6.08
CA GLY A 34 -17.63 2.29 6.23
C GLY A 34 -16.65 2.58 5.09
N PHE A 35 -17.13 2.73 3.85
CA PHE A 35 -16.33 3.18 2.71
C PHE A 35 -15.59 4.48 2.99
N TRP A 36 -16.32 5.54 3.34
CA TRP A 36 -15.71 6.85 3.59
C TRP A 36 -14.79 6.82 4.82
N ARG A 37 -15.17 6.10 5.88
CA ARG A 37 -14.34 5.98 7.08
C ARG A 37 -13.08 5.15 6.86
N SER A 38 -13.07 4.21 5.91
CA SER A 38 -11.88 3.42 5.60
C SER A 38 -10.71 4.27 5.10
N PHE A 39 -10.96 5.44 4.50
CA PHE A 39 -9.90 6.38 4.12
C PHE A 39 -9.12 6.94 5.32
N MET A 40 -9.63 6.80 6.55
CA MET A 40 -8.85 7.13 7.75
C MET A 40 -7.61 6.25 7.91
N ALA A 41 -7.56 5.08 7.24
CA ALA A 41 -6.34 4.29 7.11
C ALA A 41 -5.16 5.10 6.56
N LEU A 42 -5.42 6.02 5.62
CA LEU A 42 -4.42 6.95 5.10
C LEU A 42 -3.80 7.79 6.21
N GLY A 43 -4.61 8.27 7.17
CA GLY A 43 -4.13 9.05 8.32
C GLY A 43 -3.18 8.27 9.24
N ILE A 44 -3.29 6.94 9.29
CA ILE A 44 -2.36 6.07 10.03
C ILE A 44 -1.07 5.86 9.24
N VAL A 45 -1.18 5.68 7.93
CA VAL A 45 -0.03 5.38 7.06
C VAL A 45 0.81 6.61 6.75
N LEU A 46 0.20 7.78 6.58
CA LEU A 46 0.92 9.02 6.26
C LEU A 46 2.09 9.35 7.19
N PRO A 47 1.96 9.32 8.54
CA PRO A 47 3.09 9.60 9.43
C PRO A 47 4.20 8.55 9.31
N LEU A 48 3.85 7.29 9.06
CA LEU A 48 4.82 6.21 8.82
C LEU A 48 5.58 6.42 7.51
N TYR A 49 4.87 6.83 6.46
CA TYR A 49 5.47 7.15 5.17
C TYR A 49 6.32 8.42 5.23
N LEU A 50 5.92 9.43 5.99
CA LEU A 50 6.74 10.63 6.22
C LEU A 50 8.05 10.28 6.94
N ALA A 51 7.99 9.46 7.99
CA ALA A 51 9.20 8.97 8.67
C ALA A 51 10.11 8.19 7.72
N PHE A 52 9.53 7.35 6.86
CA PHE A 52 10.25 6.65 5.80
C PHE A 52 10.99 7.60 4.86
N LEU A 53 10.32 8.67 4.39
CA LEU A 53 10.93 9.67 3.51
C LEU A 53 12.10 10.39 4.19
N ILE A 54 11.95 10.79 5.45
CA ILE A 54 13.01 11.46 6.22
C ILE A 54 14.23 10.54 6.38
N ILE A 55 14.01 9.27 6.74
CA ILE A 55 15.10 8.32 7.00
C ILE A 55 15.79 7.87 5.69
N GLY A 56 15.03 7.80 4.59
CA GLY A 56 15.52 7.42 3.26
C GLY A 56 16.14 8.57 2.47
N HIS A 57 15.98 9.82 2.92
CA HIS A 57 16.50 10.97 2.21
C HIS A 57 18.03 10.93 2.09
N GLY A 58 18.55 11.20 0.89
CA GLY A 58 19.99 11.15 0.60
C GLY A 58 20.59 9.72 0.52
N LYS A 59 19.80 8.67 0.73
CA LYS A 59 20.24 7.27 0.55
C LYS A 59 19.87 6.80 -0.86
N SER A 60 20.87 6.51 -1.69
CA SER A 60 20.67 6.12 -3.11
C SER A 60 19.73 4.92 -3.26
N PRO A 61 18.74 4.97 -4.17
CA PRO A 61 17.77 3.89 -4.36
C PRO A 61 18.22 2.85 -5.40
N GLY A 62 19.49 2.49 -5.46
CA GLY A 62 19.90 1.43 -6.39
C GLY A 62 21.40 1.12 -6.42
N PRO A 63 21.77 -0.15 -6.66
CA PRO A 63 23.14 -0.50 -6.96
C PRO A 63 23.53 0.05 -8.35
N GLY A 64 24.56 0.91 -8.39
CA GLY A 64 25.27 1.24 -9.63
C GLY A 64 24.86 2.51 -10.39
N LEU A 65 23.94 3.32 -9.87
CA LEU A 65 23.69 4.67 -10.42
C LEU A 65 24.54 5.70 -9.67
N ALA A 66 25.24 6.56 -10.41
CA ALA A 66 25.96 7.68 -9.81
C ALA A 66 24.96 8.57 -9.04
N PRO A 67 25.26 8.96 -7.79
CA PRO A 67 24.36 9.83 -7.04
C PRO A 67 24.24 11.17 -7.77
N GLY A 68 23.03 11.50 -8.22
CA GLY A 68 22.67 12.83 -8.67
C GLY A 68 22.63 13.82 -7.50
N PRO A 69 22.34 15.10 -7.76
CA PRO A 69 22.12 16.09 -6.70
C PRO A 69 21.04 15.60 -5.75
N VAL A 70 21.28 15.69 -4.44
CA VAL A 70 20.25 15.41 -3.44
C VAL A 70 19.36 16.66 -3.36
N PRO A 71 18.06 16.58 -3.68
CA PRO A 71 17.15 17.72 -3.58
C PRO A 71 17.01 18.18 -2.14
N ALA A 72 16.57 19.42 -1.93
CA ALA A 72 16.22 19.89 -0.58
C ALA A 72 15.16 18.97 0.06
N LEU A 73 15.32 18.65 1.35
CA LEU A 73 14.47 17.70 2.07
C LEU A 73 12.99 18.10 2.01
N GLU A 74 12.69 19.39 2.16
CA GLU A 74 11.34 19.93 2.13
C GLU A 74 10.68 19.67 0.77
N TRP A 75 11.41 19.93 -0.31
CA TRP A 75 10.93 19.69 -1.67
C TRP A 75 10.74 18.20 -1.95
N TYR A 76 11.70 17.37 -1.52
CA TYR A 76 11.62 15.91 -1.58
C TYR A 76 10.36 15.37 -0.92
N ILE A 77 10.08 15.82 0.31
CA ILE A 77 8.89 15.42 1.07
C ILE A 77 7.62 15.87 0.35
N VAL A 78 7.54 17.13 -0.09
CA VAL A 78 6.35 17.66 -0.79
C VAL A 78 6.02 16.83 -2.01
N VAL A 79 7.00 16.59 -2.88
CA VAL A 79 6.81 15.83 -4.13
C VAL A 79 6.41 14.38 -3.85
N LYS A 80 7.10 13.69 -2.94
CA LYS A 80 6.82 12.27 -2.63
C LYS A 80 5.50 12.10 -1.88
N MET A 81 5.16 12.98 -0.95
CA MET A 81 3.87 12.98 -0.27
C MET A 81 2.73 13.25 -1.25
N ALA A 82 2.88 14.22 -2.16
CA ALA A 82 1.88 14.49 -3.19
C ALA A 82 1.64 13.25 -4.06
N ALA A 83 2.70 12.63 -4.57
CA ALA A 83 2.60 11.41 -5.37
C ALA A 83 1.92 10.26 -4.62
N PHE A 84 2.26 10.07 -3.34
CA PHE A 84 1.66 9.06 -2.49
C PHE A 84 0.16 9.27 -2.29
N ASN A 85 -0.26 10.49 -1.93
CA ASN A 85 -1.67 10.82 -1.73
C ASN A 85 -2.49 10.71 -3.03
N ILE A 86 -1.92 11.17 -4.15
CA ILE A 86 -2.55 11.03 -5.47
C ILE A 86 -2.76 9.54 -5.78
N THR A 87 -1.72 8.72 -5.62
CA THR A 87 -1.78 7.28 -5.91
C THR A 87 -2.86 6.60 -5.05
N TRP A 88 -2.90 6.90 -3.74
CA TRP A 88 -3.88 6.33 -2.81
C TRP A 88 -5.32 6.66 -3.20
N LEU A 89 -5.59 7.90 -3.62
CA LEU A 89 -6.93 8.34 -4.01
C LEU A 89 -7.30 7.89 -5.43
N LEU A 90 -6.33 7.81 -6.33
CA LEU A 90 -6.54 7.46 -7.72
C LEU A 90 -6.87 5.97 -7.89
N PHE A 91 -6.33 5.09 -7.04
CA PHE A 91 -6.62 3.66 -7.12
C PHE A 91 -8.12 3.34 -6.99
N PRO A 92 -8.85 3.79 -5.93
CA PRO A 92 -10.31 3.63 -5.87
C PRO A 92 -11.03 4.24 -7.07
N LEU A 93 -10.60 5.41 -7.56
CA LEU A 93 -11.22 6.07 -8.72
C LEU A 93 -11.06 5.23 -10.00
N ILE A 94 -9.89 4.66 -10.25
CA ILE A 94 -9.63 3.74 -11.37
C ILE A 94 -10.43 2.45 -11.21
N MET A 95 -10.62 1.98 -9.97
CA MET A 95 -11.41 0.77 -9.70
C MET A 95 -12.90 0.93 -10.02
N VAL A 96 -13.44 2.16 -10.13
CA VAL A 96 -14.84 2.38 -10.54
C VAL A 96 -15.12 1.83 -11.95
N PRO A 97 -14.46 2.30 -13.03
CA PRO A 97 -14.68 1.73 -14.36
C PRO A 97 -14.20 0.27 -14.45
N ILE A 98 -13.11 -0.11 -13.79
CA ILE A 98 -12.60 -1.50 -13.83
C ILE A 98 -13.62 -2.48 -13.22
N SER A 99 -14.22 -2.14 -12.08
CA SER A 99 -15.25 -2.97 -11.46
C SER A 99 -16.52 -3.08 -12.30
N ARG A 100 -16.86 -2.08 -13.12
CA ARG A 100 -17.96 -2.17 -14.09
C ARG A 100 -17.62 -3.09 -15.26
N LEU A 101 -16.42 -2.92 -15.83
CA LEU A 101 -15.96 -3.73 -16.97
C LEU A 101 -15.84 -5.21 -16.64
N LEU A 102 -15.53 -5.54 -15.38
CA LEU A 102 -15.34 -6.90 -14.90
C LEU A 102 -16.58 -7.50 -14.21
N ASP A 103 -17.70 -6.78 -14.19
CA ASP A 103 -18.94 -7.17 -13.49
C ASP A 103 -18.74 -7.42 -11.97
N LEU A 104 -17.90 -6.60 -11.35
CA LEU A 104 -17.55 -6.61 -9.91
C LEU A 104 -18.10 -5.38 -9.16
N SER A 105 -19.04 -4.65 -9.75
CA SER A 105 -19.56 -3.41 -9.15
C SER A 105 -20.24 -3.65 -7.80
N ALA A 106 -20.82 -4.84 -7.59
CA ALA A 106 -21.46 -5.22 -6.34
C ALA A 106 -20.48 -5.34 -5.15
N THR A 107 -19.21 -5.66 -5.42
CA THR A 107 -18.16 -5.84 -4.40
C THR A 107 -17.16 -4.70 -4.36
N TYR A 108 -17.33 -3.66 -5.18
CA TYR A 108 -16.44 -2.49 -5.23
C TYR A 108 -16.27 -1.82 -3.86
N VAL A 109 -17.39 -1.50 -3.19
CA VAL A 109 -17.36 -0.83 -1.88
C VAL A 109 -16.62 -1.68 -0.84
N GLN A 110 -16.97 -2.97 -0.76
CA GLN A 110 -16.31 -3.94 0.11
C GLN A 110 -14.81 -4.00 -0.16
N TYR A 111 -14.41 -4.08 -1.43
CA TYR A 111 -13.00 -4.17 -1.80
C TYR A 111 -12.21 -2.94 -1.37
N ILE A 112 -12.70 -1.73 -1.63
CA ILE A 112 -11.96 -0.51 -1.26
C ILE A 112 -11.81 -0.38 0.26
N ILE A 113 -12.83 -0.76 1.03
CA ILE A 113 -12.75 -0.79 2.50
C ILE A 113 -11.65 -1.73 2.96
N VAL A 114 -11.68 -2.96 2.45
CA VAL A 114 -10.70 -4.00 2.82
C VAL A 114 -9.30 -3.58 2.38
N TRP A 115 -9.13 -3.08 1.15
CA TRP A 115 -7.86 -2.59 0.60
C TRP A 115 -7.26 -1.46 1.44
N ASN A 116 -8.06 -0.46 1.81
CA ASN A 116 -7.60 0.68 2.62
C ASN A 116 -7.01 0.21 3.96
N TRP A 117 -7.76 -0.61 4.71
CA TRP A 117 -7.32 -1.11 6.01
C TRP A 117 -6.18 -2.12 5.90
N SER A 118 -6.18 -2.95 4.85
CA SER A 118 -5.09 -3.87 4.56
C SER A 118 -3.76 -3.16 4.27
N ASN A 119 -3.78 -1.97 3.68
CA ASN A 119 -2.57 -1.19 3.45
C ASN A 119 -1.91 -0.68 4.75
N VAL A 120 -2.66 -0.58 5.86
CA VAL A 120 -2.05 -0.31 7.18
C VAL A 120 -1.15 -1.46 7.60
N LEU A 121 -1.64 -2.70 7.46
CA LEU A 121 -0.86 -3.89 7.77
C LEU A 121 0.32 -4.06 6.81
N ALA A 122 0.10 -3.80 5.51
CA ALA A 122 1.17 -3.85 4.51
C ALA A 122 2.32 -2.90 4.88
N MET A 123 1.99 -1.66 5.26
CA MET A 123 2.99 -0.68 5.70
C MET A 123 3.70 -1.07 6.99
N ALA A 124 3.00 -1.70 7.94
CA ALA A 124 3.62 -2.22 9.15
C ALA A 124 4.65 -3.34 8.88
N VAL A 125 4.56 -4.03 7.73
CA VAL A 125 5.51 -5.06 7.31
C VAL A 125 6.64 -4.49 6.45
N VAL A 126 6.30 -3.65 5.45
CA VAL A 126 7.28 -3.09 4.51
C VAL A 126 8.21 -2.09 5.19
N LEU A 127 7.68 -1.23 6.07
CA LEU A 127 8.49 -0.18 6.68
C LEU A 127 9.68 -0.74 7.47
N PRO A 128 9.52 -1.70 8.41
CA PRO A 128 10.67 -2.29 9.10
C PRO A 128 11.68 -2.96 8.16
N ALA A 129 11.21 -3.64 7.11
CA ALA A 129 12.08 -4.29 6.13
C ALA A 129 12.98 -3.27 5.40
N VAL A 130 12.41 -2.14 4.99
CA VAL A 130 13.20 -1.09 4.33
C VAL A 130 14.08 -0.34 5.32
N LEU A 131 13.61 -0.05 6.54
CA LEU A 131 14.44 0.59 7.57
C LEU A 131 15.65 -0.27 7.94
N LEU A 132 15.48 -1.59 8.02
CA LEU A 132 16.58 -2.52 8.25
C LEU A 132 17.60 -2.45 7.10
N PHE A 133 17.15 -2.41 5.85
CA PHE A 133 18.03 -2.21 4.70
C PHE A 133 18.77 -0.86 4.78
N LEU A 134 18.06 0.24 5.03
CA LEU A 134 18.62 1.59 5.11
C LEU A 134 19.53 1.81 6.32
N SER A 135 19.48 0.94 7.33
CA SER A 135 20.37 0.98 8.49
C SER A 135 21.79 0.49 8.17
N GLY A 136 21.95 -0.26 7.08
CA GLY A 136 23.23 -0.90 6.74
C GLY A 136 23.60 -2.09 7.64
N ALA A 137 22.72 -2.51 8.56
CA ALA A 137 22.96 -3.67 9.43
C ALA A 137 23.22 -4.97 8.64
N LEU A 138 22.68 -5.06 7.42
CA LEU A 138 22.94 -6.12 6.47
C LEU A 138 23.47 -5.50 5.17
N SER A 139 24.72 -5.80 4.83
CA SER A 139 25.41 -5.21 3.68
C SER A 139 25.27 -6.05 2.41
N GLY A 140 25.39 -5.40 1.25
CA GLY A 140 25.46 -6.06 -0.05
C GLY A 140 24.14 -6.72 -0.49
N GLN A 141 24.23 -7.80 -1.26
CA GLN A 141 23.07 -8.51 -1.81
C GLN A 141 22.10 -8.99 -0.74
N MET A 142 22.60 -9.44 0.42
CA MET A 142 21.77 -9.95 1.51
C MET A 142 20.86 -8.85 2.10
N GLY A 143 21.35 -7.62 2.18
CA GLY A 143 20.52 -6.47 2.58
C GLY A 143 19.42 -6.16 1.56
N ALA A 144 19.74 -6.21 0.26
CA ALA A 144 18.78 -5.92 -0.81
C ALA A 144 17.68 -7.00 -0.96
N MET A 145 17.94 -8.24 -0.54
CA MET A 145 16.94 -9.32 -0.58
C MET A 145 15.78 -9.09 0.38
N ILE A 146 15.97 -8.33 1.47
CA ILE A 146 14.94 -8.08 2.49
C ILE A 146 13.76 -7.26 1.97
N PRO A 147 13.95 -6.05 1.41
CA PRO A 147 12.84 -5.31 0.83
C PRO A 147 12.23 -6.03 -0.37
N MET A 148 13.02 -6.83 -1.11
CA MET A 148 12.50 -7.66 -2.20
C MET A 148 11.58 -8.78 -1.70
N ALA A 149 11.98 -9.48 -0.64
CA ALA A 149 11.14 -10.50 0.00
C ALA A 149 9.85 -9.88 0.56
N ALA A 150 9.96 -8.73 1.25
CA ALA A 150 8.80 -7.99 1.74
C ALA A 150 7.85 -7.61 0.59
N GLN A 151 8.38 -7.13 -0.54
CA GLN A 151 7.59 -6.78 -1.72
C GLN A 151 6.86 -8.01 -2.31
N ILE A 152 7.53 -9.16 -2.42
CA ILE A 152 6.92 -10.41 -2.89
C ILE A 152 5.80 -10.84 -1.94
N THR A 153 6.03 -10.76 -0.63
CA THR A 153 5.00 -11.02 0.38
C THR A 153 3.81 -10.07 0.21
N MET A 154 4.05 -8.79 -0.10
CA MET A 154 2.97 -7.82 -0.34
C MET A 154 2.19 -8.10 -1.62
N PHE A 155 2.80 -8.61 -2.68
CA PHE A 155 2.05 -9.06 -3.86
C PHE A 155 1.13 -10.23 -3.53
N PHE A 156 1.64 -11.21 -2.77
CA PHE A 156 0.81 -12.33 -2.34
C PHE A 156 -0.32 -11.86 -1.40
N TYR A 157 -0.01 -10.98 -0.45
CA TYR A 157 -1.02 -10.42 0.45
C TYR A 157 -2.07 -9.60 -0.31
N GLY A 158 -1.67 -8.73 -1.22
CA GLY A 158 -2.56 -7.96 -2.09
C GLY A 158 -3.47 -8.87 -2.92
N TYR A 159 -2.96 -10.02 -3.39
CA TYR A 159 -3.76 -11.02 -4.07
C TYR A 159 -4.84 -11.59 -3.14
N LEU A 160 -4.51 -11.93 -1.89
CA LEU A 160 -5.48 -12.41 -0.90
C LEU A 160 -6.55 -11.35 -0.59
N VAL A 161 -6.13 -10.09 -0.43
CA VAL A 161 -7.00 -8.93 -0.21
C VAL A 161 -7.96 -8.75 -1.39
N ALA A 162 -7.47 -8.83 -2.63
CA ALA A 162 -8.31 -8.75 -3.82
C ALA A 162 -9.29 -9.93 -3.92
N ARG A 163 -8.85 -11.15 -3.64
CA ARG A 163 -9.73 -12.34 -3.63
C ARG A 163 -10.82 -12.25 -2.56
N ALA A 164 -10.47 -11.79 -1.37
CA ALA A 164 -11.43 -11.63 -0.28
C ALA A 164 -12.39 -10.47 -0.54
N GLY A 165 -11.87 -9.31 -0.93
CA GLY A 165 -12.66 -8.09 -1.11
C GLY A 165 -13.54 -8.10 -2.36
N LEU A 166 -13.03 -8.55 -3.51
CA LEU A 166 -13.78 -8.55 -4.78
C LEU A 166 -14.56 -9.84 -5.04
N LEU A 167 -14.24 -10.93 -4.33
CA LEU A 167 -14.79 -12.27 -4.60
C LEU A 167 -14.53 -12.73 -6.06
N CYS A 168 -13.44 -12.27 -6.65
CA CYS A 168 -13.14 -12.48 -8.06
C CYS A 168 -12.34 -13.77 -8.32
N LYS A 169 -12.18 -14.09 -9.61
CA LYS A 169 -11.31 -15.18 -10.08
C LYS A 169 -9.83 -14.88 -9.78
N PRO A 170 -8.96 -15.91 -9.67
CA PRO A 170 -7.53 -15.73 -9.41
C PRO A 170 -6.83 -14.76 -10.38
N VAL A 171 -7.06 -14.92 -11.68
CA VAL A 171 -6.45 -14.07 -12.72
C VAL A 171 -6.83 -12.59 -12.57
N THR A 172 -8.07 -12.32 -12.17
CA THR A 172 -8.55 -10.96 -11.93
C THR A 172 -7.83 -10.35 -10.74
N ALA A 173 -7.68 -11.08 -9.64
CA ALA A 173 -6.96 -10.58 -8.46
C ALA A 173 -5.49 -10.25 -8.79
N VAL A 174 -4.81 -11.08 -9.57
CA VAL A 174 -3.45 -10.80 -10.05
C VAL A 174 -3.43 -9.52 -10.90
N GLY A 175 -4.38 -9.36 -11.82
CA GLY A 175 -4.50 -8.15 -12.64
C GLY A 175 -4.71 -6.88 -11.82
N ILE A 176 -5.53 -6.93 -10.76
CA ILE A 176 -5.75 -5.78 -9.87
C ILE A 176 -4.48 -5.42 -9.08
N VAL A 177 -3.77 -6.41 -8.55
CA VAL A 177 -2.49 -6.17 -7.84
C VAL A 177 -1.42 -5.61 -8.78
N ALA A 178 -1.34 -6.15 -9.99
CA ALA A 178 -0.42 -5.64 -11.02
C ALA A 178 -0.76 -4.20 -11.41
N LEU A 179 -2.06 -3.86 -11.55
CA LEU A 179 -2.51 -2.51 -11.82
C LEU A 179 -2.08 -1.53 -10.72
N ASP A 180 -2.33 -1.88 -9.45
CA ASP A 180 -1.95 -1.08 -8.29
C ASP A 180 -0.43 -0.84 -8.23
N PHE A 181 0.35 -1.90 -8.45
CA PHE A 181 1.81 -1.83 -8.47
C PHE A 181 2.34 -0.96 -9.63
N LEU A 182 1.86 -1.18 -10.85
CA LEU A 182 2.29 -0.43 -12.03
C LEU A 182 1.92 1.05 -11.93
N MET A 183 0.73 1.36 -11.40
CA MET A 183 0.32 2.72 -11.11
C MET A 183 1.27 3.36 -10.08
N THR A 184 1.52 2.69 -8.96
CA THR A 184 2.44 3.18 -7.92
C THR A 184 3.84 3.43 -8.48
N LEU A 185 4.36 2.52 -9.31
CA LEU A 185 5.65 2.65 -9.97
C LEU A 185 5.70 3.86 -10.91
N LEU A 186 4.65 4.04 -11.74
CA LEU A 186 4.53 5.16 -12.66
C LEU A 186 4.55 6.51 -11.93
N PHE A 187 3.70 6.68 -10.91
CA PHE A 187 3.62 7.94 -10.14
C PHE A 187 4.90 8.21 -9.35
N ASN A 188 5.53 7.19 -8.79
CA ASN A 188 6.84 7.36 -8.14
C ASN A 188 7.92 7.75 -9.14
N GLY A 189 7.92 7.18 -10.35
CA GLY A 189 8.84 7.53 -11.42
C GLY A 189 8.65 8.97 -11.90
N LEU A 190 7.40 9.41 -12.07
CA LEU A 190 7.08 10.80 -12.42
C LEU A 190 7.51 11.77 -11.32
N ALA A 191 7.23 11.44 -10.06
CA ALA A 191 7.67 12.23 -8.91
C ALA A 191 9.20 12.37 -8.86
N SER A 192 9.94 11.29 -9.16
CA SER A 192 11.39 11.32 -9.21
C SER A 192 11.96 12.18 -10.35
N ARG A 193 11.18 12.54 -11.38
CA ARG A 193 11.62 13.49 -12.42
C ARG A 193 11.53 14.95 -11.98
N LEU A 194 10.83 15.22 -10.89
CA LEU A 194 10.67 16.56 -10.30
C LEU A 194 11.69 16.83 -9.18
N LEU A 195 12.58 15.87 -8.91
CA LEU A 195 13.58 15.84 -7.85
C LEU A 195 14.99 15.86 -8.45
#